data_AF-A0A0E2P0W5-F1
#
_entry.id   AF-A0A0E2P0W5-F1
#
_cell.length_a   1.000
_cell.length_b   1.000
_cell.length_c   1.000
_cell.angle_alpha   90.00
_cell.angle_beta   90.00
_cell.angle_gamma   90.00
#
_symmetry.space_group_name_H-M   'P 1'
#
loop_
_entity.id
_entity.type
_entity.pdbx_description
1 polymer ?
#
loop_
_entity_poly.entity_id
_entity_poly.type
_entity_poly.pdbx_seq_one_letter_code
_entity_poly.pdbx_strand_id
1 'polypeptide(L)'
;MCGVAAASYFMPQSEQHPLPTVHRQGDSRALAPAGCNINGNISAVTGERIYHMPGQRYYNETVVNSAKGERWFCSQWEAWWAGWRKSKV
;
A
#
# COMPACT_ATOMS: atom_id res chain seq x y z
N MET A 1 -26.72 57.09 26.85
CA MET A 1 -26.82 56.18 25.70
C MET A 1 -25.63 55.22 25.77
N CYS A 2 -25.89 53.93 26.01
CA CYS A 2 -24.93 52.91 26.46
C CYS A 2 -23.87 52.56 25.41
N GLY A 3 -22.58 52.63 25.79
CA GLY A 3 -21.49 52.05 25.02
C GLY A 3 -21.32 50.57 25.36
N VAL A 4 -21.46 49.69 24.37
CA VAL A 4 -21.18 48.26 24.52
C VAL A 4 -19.67 48.04 24.37
N ALA A 5 -18.99 47.69 25.47
CA ALA A 5 -17.63 47.20 25.40
C ALA A 5 -17.66 45.74 24.93
N ALA A 6 -17.34 45.49 23.67
CA ALA A 6 -17.16 44.14 23.18
C ALA A 6 -15.81 43.60 23.69
N ALA A 7 -15.85 42.71 24.68
CA ALA A 7 -14.69 41.94 25.09
C ALA A 7 -14.39 40.91 24.00
N SER A 8 -13.45 41.24 23.11
CA SER A 8 -12.88 40.29 22.16
C SER A 8 -11.94 39.36 22.94
N TYR A 9 -12.39 38.14 23.21
CA TYR A 9 -11.56 37.08 23.76
C TYR A 9 -10.46 36.74 22.73
N PHE A 10 -9.23 37.18 23.01
CA PHE A 10 -8.06 36.84 22.22
C PHE A 10 -7.59 35.44 22.65
N MET A 11 -7.92 34.42 21.88
CA MET A 11 -7.40 33.06 22.10
C MET A 11 -5.95 33.01 21.60
N PRO A 12 -4.96 32.71 22.46
CA PRO A 12 -3.59 32.52 22.01
C PRO A 12 -3.53 31.22 21.20
N GLN A 13 -3.09 31.33 19.94
CA GLN A 13 -2.87 30.21 19.03
C GLN A 13 -1.71 29.38 19.54
N SER A 14 -1.99 28.52 20.51
CA SER A 14 -0.99 27.64 21.12
C SER A 14 -0.68 26.52 20.15
N GLU A 15 0.52 26.63 19.57
CA GLU A 15 1.40 25.52 19.24
C GLU A 15 0.78 24.47 18.30
N GLN A 16 0.72 24.80 17.01
CA GLN A 16 0.65 23.78 15.96
C GLN A 16 1.96 22.97 16.00
N HIS A 17 2.03 21.97 16.88
CA HIS A 17 3.07 20.96 16.80
C HIS A 17 2.95 20.28 15.44
N PRO A 18 3.93 20.46 14.53
CA PRO A 18 3.92 19.70 13.29
C PRO A 18 3.96 18.22 13.68
N LEU A 19 3.04 17.44 13.12
CA LEU A 19 3.10 15.98 13.23
C LEU A 19 4.51 15.52 12.88
N PRO A 20 5.06 14.51 13.55
CA PRO A 20 6.38 14.01 13.23
C PRO A 20 6.40 13.70 11.74
N THR A 21 7.26 14.41 11.00
CA THR A 21 7.48 14.10 9.58
C THR A 21 8.18 12.75 9.58
N VAL A 22 7.38 11.69 9.56
CA VAL A 22 7.87 10.35 9.28
C VAL A 22 8.31 10.38 7.82
N HIS A 23 9.56 10.81 7.62
CA HIS A 23 10.26 10.60 6.37
C HIS A 23 10.47 9.09 6.25
N ARG A 24 9.45 8.35 5.80
CA ARG A 24 9.67 6.97 5.36
C ARG A 24 10.17 7.04 3.94
N GLN A 25 11.48 7.19 3.83
CA GLN A 25 12.20 6.87 2.61
C GLN A 25 11.88 5.46 2.13
N GLY A 26 12.01 5.26 0.82
CA GLY A 26 12.51 4.00 0.27
C GLY A 26 11.43 3.13 -0.35
N ASP A 27 11.15 3.39 -1.62
CA ASP A 27 11.43 2.47 -2.73
C ASP A 27 10.36 2.57 -3.82
N SER A 28 10.67 3.28 -4.90
CA SER A 28 9.87 3.33 -6.13
C SER A 28 9.82 1.98 -6.88
N ARG A 29 10.09 0.87 -6.20
CA ARG A 29 10.05 -0.49 -6.72
C ARG A 29 8.66 -1.06 -6.48
N ALA A 30 7.63 -0.51 -7.16
CA ALA A 30 6.23 -0.91 -7.06
C ALA A 30 5.91 -1.53 -5.68
N LEU A 31 6.17 -0.75 -4.61
CA LEU A 31 6.10 -1.24 -3.24
C LEU A 31 4.77 -1.92 -3.07
N ALA A 32 4.81 -3.20 -2.69
CA ALA A 32 3.66 -3.91 -2.19
C ALA A 32 2.83 -2.95 -1.32
N PRO A 33 1.52 -2.75 -1.60
CA PRO A 33 0.67 -1.89 -0.78
C PRO A 33 0.84 -2.25 0.69
N ALA A 34 0.81 -1.28 1.60
CA ALA A 34 1.04 -1.55 3.02
C ALA A 34 0.08 -2.64 3.52
N GLY A 35 0.61 -3.84 3.81
CA GLY A 35 -0.15 -5.02 4.22
C GLY A 35 -0.47 -6.05 3.12
N CYS A 36 -0.10 -5.81 1.87
CA CYS A 36 -0.38 -6.68 0.72
C CYS A 36 0.90 -7.21 0.07
N ASN A 37 1.52 -8.16 0.74
CA ASN A 37 2.85 -8.72 0.44
C ASN A 37 2.79 -10.02 -0.38
N ILE A 38 1.72 -10.26 -1.12
CA ILE A 38 1.61 -11.42 -2.01
C ILE A 38 1.58 -10.89 -3.43
N ASN A 39 2.64 -11.16 -4.21
CA ASN A 39 2.68 -10.76 -5.60
C ASN A 39 1.90 -11.78 -6.44
N GLY A 40 1.15 -11.30 -7.43
CA GLY A 40 0.51 -12.12 -8.43
C GLY A 40 1.02 -11.76 -9.81
N ASN A 41 1.76 -12.66 -10.46
CA ASN A 41 2.12 -12.56 -11.88
C ASN A 41 1.32 -13.50 -12.80
N ILE A 42 1.25 -13.12 -14.08
CA ILE A 42 0.66 -13.94 -15.12
C ILE A 42 1.79 -14.39 -16.03
N SER A 43 1.99 -15.70 -16.12
CA SER A 43 2.98 -16.28 -17.02
C SER A 43 2.69 -15.84 -18.45
N ALA A 44 3.63 -15.11 -19.06
CA ALA A 44 3.47 -14.64 -20.44
C ALA A 44 3.39 -15.81 -21.46
N VAL A 45 3.91 -16.99 -21.10
CA VAL A 45 3.95 -18.18 -21.96
C VAL A 45 2.70 -19.03 -21.81
N THR A 46 2.24 -19.27 -20.57
CA THR A 46 1.15 -20.20 -20.27
C THR A 46 -0.17 -19.51 -19.91
N GLY A 47 -0.16 -18.20 -19.68
CA GLY A 47 -1.31 -17.44 -19.19
C GLY A 47 -1.72 -17.79 -17.75
N GLU A 48 -0.91 -18.58 -17.04
CA GLU A 48 -1.23 -19.00 -15.69
C GLU A 48 -1.11 -17.86 -14.69
N ARG A 49 -2.10 -17.76 -13.81
CA ARG A 49 -2.13 -16.82 -12.68
C ARG A 49 -1.41 -17.42 -11.48
N ILE A 50 -0.22 -16.90 -11.16
CA ILE A 50 0.65 -17.45 -10.12
C ILE A 50 0.87 -16.39 -9.05
N TYR A 51 0.62 -16.74 -7.80
CA TYR A 51 0.98 -15.88 -6.67
C TYR A 51 2.21 -16.40 -5.93
N HIS A 52 3.08 -15.49 -5.46
CA HIS A 52 4.21 -15.82 -4.59
C HIS A 52 4.06 -15.17 -3.22
N MET A 53 4.48 -15.91 -2.20
CA MET A 53 4.54 -15.47 -0.82
C MET A 53 5.91 -14.85 -0.49
N PRO A 54 5.99 -14.00 0.53
CA PRO A 54 7.25 -13.51 1.07
C PRO A 54 8.18 -14.68 1.41
N GLY A 55 9.45 -14.57 1.03
CA GLY A 55 10.47 -15.61 1.27
C GLY A 55 10.57 -16.70 0.21
N GLN A 56 9.69 -16.71 -0.81
CA GLN A 56 9.90 -17.58 -1.97
C GLN A 56 11.03 -17.06 -2.86
N ARG A 57 11.69 -17.98 -3.60
CA ARG A 57 12.86 -17.67 -4.43
C ARG A 57 12.61 -16.52 -5.39
N TYR A 58 11.49 -16.58 -6.11
CA TYR A 58 11.13 -15.59 -7.13
C TYR A 58 10.31 -14.41 -6.60
N TYR A 59 10.15 -14.30 -5.28
CA TYR A 59 9.34 -13.22 -4.70
C TYR A 59 9.93 -11.84 -5.01
N ASN A 60 11.25 -11.69 -4.90
CA ASN A 60 11.95 -10.41 -5.15
C ASN A 60 12.14 -10.09 -6.65
N GLU A 61 12.01 -11.10 -7.50
CA GLU A 61 12.16 -10.99 -8.96
C GLU A 61 10.83 -10.67 -9.65
N THR A 62 9.71 -11.08 -9.03
CA THR A 62 8.38 -10.86 -9.59
C THR A 62 8.01 -9.38 -9.52
N VAL A 63 7.86 -8.78 -10.70
CA VAL A 63 7.33 -7.42 -10.85
C VAL A 63 5.88 -7.53 -11.29
N VAL A 64 4.97 -6.97 -10.49
CA VAL A 64 3.54 -6.95 -10.78
C VAL A 64 3.22 -5.82 -11.76
N ASN A 65 2.68 -6.17 -12.93
CA ASN A 65 2.23 -5.24 -13.94
C ASN A 65 0.69 -5.22 -14.08
N SER A 66 0.07 -4.18 -13.53
CA SER A 66 -1.38 -3.97 -13.57
C SER A 66 -1.96 -3.94 -15.00
N ALA A 67 -1.19 -3.51 -16.00
CA ALA A 67 -1.65 -3.48 -17.40
C ALA A 67 -1.85 -4.88 -17.99
N LYS A 68 -1.16 -5.89 -17.45
CA LYS A 68 -1.33 -7.30 -17.83
C LYS A 68 -2.44 -8.00 -17.02
N GLY A 69 -3.04 -7.31 -16.06
CA GLY A 69 -3.95 -7.91 -15.07
C GLY A 69 -3.24 -8.58 -13.89
N GLU A 70 -1.93 -8.35 -13.74
CA GLU A 70 -1.18 -8.76 -12.56
C GLU A 70 -1.52 -7.84 -11.38
N ARG A 71 -1.57 -8.38 -10.17
CA ARG A 71 -1.93 -7.60 -8.98
C ARG A 71 -1.29 -8.13 -7.71
N TRP A 72 -1.24 -7.27 -6.70
CA TRP A 72 -0.90 -7.66 -5.34
C TRP A 72 -2.15 -8.16 -4.60
N PHE A 73 -1.93 -9.10 -3.68
CA PHE A 73 -2.93 -9.65 -2.79
C PHE A 73 -2.52 -9.41 -1.34
N CYS A 74 -3.52 -9.30 -0.47
CA CYS A 74 -3.28 -9.13 0.97
C CYS A 74 -3.45 -10.44 1.74
N SER A 75 -4.08 -11.44 1.12
CA SER A 75 -4.17 -12.79 1.68
C SER A 75 -4.05 -13.87 0.61
N GLN A 76 -3.55 -15.04 1.02
CA GLN A 76 -3.51 -16.22 0.17
C GLN A 76 -4.91 -16.64 -0.29
N TRP A 77 -5.90 -16.44 0.59
CA TRP A 77 -7.30 -16.73 0.32
C TRP A 77 -7.84 -15.84 -0.81
N GLU A 78 -7.58 -14.54 -0.77
CA GLU A 78 -7.97 -13.60 -1.84
C GLU A 78 -7.41 -14.05 -3.20
N ALA A 79 -6.13 -14.41 -3.25
CA ALA A 79 -5.49 -14.90 -4.46
C ALA A 79 -6.17 -16.19 -4.97
N TRP A 80 -6.43 -17.14 -4.06
CA TRP A 80 -7.08 -18.41 -4.40
C TRP A 80 -8.51 -18.20 -4.95
N TRP A 81 -9.31 -17.35 -4.31
CA TRP A 81 -10.66 -16.98 -4.78
C TRP A 81 -10.64 -16.23 -6.11
N ALA A 82 -9.61 -15.43 -6.36
CA ALA A 82 -9.39 -14.77 -7.65
C ALA A 82 -8.92 -15.75 -8.75
N GLY A 83 -8.77 -17.05 -8.44
CA GLY A 83 -8.36 -18.08 -9.40
C GLY A 83 -6.86 -18.13 -9.65
N TRP A 84 -6.05 -17.75 -8.66
CA TRP A 84 -4.58 -17.79 -8.70
C TRP A 84 -4.06 -19.04 -8.00
N ARG A 85 -3.03 -19.65 -8.59
CA ARG A 85 -2.34 -20.80 -7.99
C ARG A 85 -1.07 -20.36 -7.27
N LYS A 86 -0.69 -21.11 -6.23
CA LYS A 86 0.58 -20.89 -5.52
C LYS A 86 1.77 -21.18 -6.44
N SER A 87 2.84 -20.41 -6.31
CA SER A 87 4.14 -20.80 -6.86
C SER A 87 4.60 -22.13 -6.26
N LYS A 88 5.06 -23.03 -7.12
CA LYS A 88 5.57 -24.36 -6.73
C LYS A 88 7.01 -24.32 -6.20
N VAL A 89 7.65 -23.15 -6.28
CA VAL A 89 9.09 -22.89 -6.11
C VAL A 89 9.35 -21.68 -5.24
#